data_AF-A0A4P9YUX5-F1
#
_entry.id   AF-A0A4P9YUX5-F1
#
_cell.length_a   1.000
_cell.length_b   1.000
_cell.length_c   1.000
_cell.angle_alpha   90.00
_cell.angle_beta   90.00
_cell.angle_gamma   90.00
#
_symmetry.space_group_name_H-M   'P 1'
#
loop_
_entity.id
_entity.type
_entity.pdbx_description
1 polymer ?
#
loop_
_entity_poly.entity_id
_entity_poly.type
_entity_poly.pdbx_seq_one_letter_code
_entity_poly.pdbx_strand_id
1 'polypeptide(L)'
;MITRNKHWRNIAAYHGSWLQLPTDMLEYLCQLNTSLLSPPKDIPRPAIDPIVLADLLYTRMLVDKASELVVEATQIPLPAHGGGGGGIGVHTRRKLLRCAVEKMATAYRIDEIAASVNAMQAAAGLDELVDRLVSSSPEDAHTNDAIYAHFFHEKIPSRQLAAYTSIAPLDELIRRNPDTPEYYRTRGTVLCAKGQHAAAVKDLSTAMQ
;
A
#
# COMPACT_ATOMS: atom_id res chain seq x y z
N MET A 1 19.25 6.24 4.54
CA MET A 1 17.91 6.66 4.09
C MET A 1 16.94 5.54 4.44
N ILE A 2 15.68 5.84 4.77
CA ILE A 2 14.64 4.84 5.03
C ILE A 2 13.44 5.10 4.11
N THR A 3 12.65 4.08 3.83
CA THR A 3 11.49 4.17 2.93
C THR A 3 10.44 5.15 3.47
N ARG A 4 9.79 5.91 2.58
CA ARG A 4 8.84 7.00 2.92
C ARG A 4 7.70 6.52 3.82
N ASN A 5 7.21 5.30 3.60
CA ASN A 5 6.17 4.66 4.41
C ASN A 5 6.51 4.59 5.92
N LYS A 6 7.79 4.61 6.30
CA LYS A 6 8.25 4.61 7.70
C LYS A 6 8.19 6.00 8.38
N HIS A 7 7.74 7.04 7.66
CA HIS A 7 7.74 8.43 8.14
C HIS A 7 6.36 9.02 8.42
N TRP A 8 5.29 8.25 8.26
CA TRP A 8 3.97 8.76 8.57
C TRP A 8 3.83 9.14 10.04
N ARG A 9 3.14 10.26 10.30
CA ARG A 9 2.88 10.72 11.66
C ARG A 9 2.01 9.70 12.38
N ASN A 10 2.30 9.47 13.67
CA ASN A 10 1.55 8.55 14.53
C ASN A 10 1.50 7.10 14.02
N ILE A 11 2.43 6.67 13.16
CA ILE A 11 2.53 5.28 12.69
C ILE A 11 2.60 4.27 13.85
N ALA A 12 3.20 4.67 14.98
CA ALA A 12 3.26 3.90 16.21
C ALA A 12 1.87 3.47 16.74
N ALA A 13 0.82 4.27 16.51
CA ALA A 13 -0.54 3.97 16.96
C ALA A 13 -1.20 2.82 16.18
N TYR A 14 -0.67 2.48 14.99
CA TYR A 14 -1.16 1.39 14.16
C TYR A 14 -0.46 0.06 14.45
N HIS A 15 0.59 0.06 15.27
CA HIS A 15 1.17 -1.18 15.76
C HIS A 15 0.20 -1.84 16.75
N GLY A 16 -0.18 -3.09 16.48
CA GLY A 16 -1.09 -3.84 17.35
C GLY A 16 -1.12 -5.33 17.01
N SER A 17 -1.85 -6.09 17.83
CA SER A 17 -1.94 -7.55 17.72
C SER A 17 -2.49 -8.03 16.37
N TRP A 18 -3.27 -7.20 15.68
CA TRP A 18 -3.80 -7.51 14.34
C TRP A 18 -2.70 -7.88 13.34
N LEU A 19 -1.46 -7.40 13.50
CA LEU A 19 -0.32 -7.74 12.65
C LEU A 19 0.17 -9.18 12.82
N GLN A 20 -0.15 -9.82 13.95
CA GLN A 20 0.35 -11.15 14.30
C GLN A 20 -0.79 -12.16 14.47
N LEU A 21 -2.03 -11.69 14.51
CA LEU A 21 -3.19 -12.56 14.51
C LEU A 21 -3.29 -13.30 13.16
N PRO A 22 -3.48 -14.63 13.19
CA PRO A 22 -3.96 -15.39 12.04
C PRO A 22 -5.15 -14.71 11.33
N THR A 23 -5.10 -14.69 10.00
CA THR A 23 -6.06 -13.98 9.15
C THR A 23 -7.48 -14.53 9.29
N ASP A 24 -7.63 -15.83 9.54
CA ASP A 24 -8.91 -16.49 9.83
C ASP A 24 -9.56 -15.97 11.12
N MET A 25 -8.77 -15.68 12.15
CA MET A 25 -9.28 -15.03 13.36
C MET A 25 -9.72 -13.58 13.08
N LEU A 26 -8.96 -12.83 12.28
CA LEU A 26 -9.37 -11.48 11.88
C LEU A 26 -10.66 -11.50 11.05
N GLU A 27 -10.81 -12.46 10.14
CA GLU A 27 -12.03 -12.66 9.37
C GLU A 27 -13.23 -12.98 10.25
N TYR A 28 -13.05 -13.88 11.23
CA TYR A 28 -14.08 -14.17 12.22
C TYR A 28 -14.49 -12.92 13.01
N LEU A 29 -13.53 -12.09 13.45
CA LEU A 29 -13.80 -10.84 14.14
C LEU A 29 -14.55 -9.83 13.24
N CYS A 30 -14.21 -9.74 11.95
CA CYS A 30 -14.95 -8.94 10.97
C CYS A 30 -16.42 -9.39 10.85
N GLN A 31 -16.64 -10.70 10.72
CA GLN A 31 -17.98 -11.27 10.62
C GLN A 31 -18.79 -11.00 11.88
N LEU A 32 -18.19 -11.22 13.05
CA LEU A 32 -18.80 -10.92 14.34
C LEU A 32 -19.16 -9.43 14.44
N ASN A 33 -18.23 -8.52 14.13
CA ASN A 33 -18.46 -7.07 14.19
C ASN A 33 -19.61 -6.63 13.26
N THR A 34 -19.69 -7.23 12.06
CA THR A 34 -20.75 -6.95 11.09
C THR A 34 -22.11 -7.46 11.57
N SER A 35 -22.16 -8.66 12.16
CA SER A 35 -23.41 -9.24 12.69
C SER A 35 -24.04 -8.40 13.81
N LEU A 36 -23.24 -7.59 14.49
CA LEU A 36 -23.67 -6.71 15.58
C LEU A 36 -24.27 -5.38 15.08
N LEU A 37 -24.33 -5.12 13.77
CA LEU A 37 -24.94 -3.90 13.19
C LEU A 37 -26.46 -3.79 13.42
N SER A 38 -27.14 -4.91 13.62
CA SER A 38 -28.55 -4.98 14.01
C SER A 38 -28.67 -5.55 15.43
N PRO A 39 -28.20 -4.84 16.45
CA PRO A 39 -28.31 -5.33 17.81
C PRO A 39 -29.78 -5.42 18.22
N PRO A 40 -30.19 -6.44 19.00
CA PRO A 40 -31.40 -6.37 19.83
C PRO A 40 -31.43 -5.04 20.60
N LYS A 41 -32.61 -4.52 20.93
CA LYS A 41 -32.79 -3.18 21.54
C LYS A 41 -31.94 -2.90 22.78
N ASP A 42 -31.41 -3.93 23.43
CA ASP A 42 -30.64 -3.87 24.67
C ASP A 42 -29.12 -4.06 24.47
N ILE A 43 -28.63 -4.25 23.25
CA ILE A 43 -27.19 -4.40 22.96
C ILE A 43 -26.64 -3.09 22.38
N PRO A 44 -25.56 -2.51 22.95
CA PRO A 44 -24.94 -1.31 22.37
C PRO A 44 -24.42 -1.61 20.96
N ARG A 45 -24.53 -0.60 20.07
CA ARG A 45 -23.94 -0.68 18.72
C ARG A 45 -22.46 -1.08 18.83
N PRO A 46 -21.92 -1.83 17.85
CA PRO A 46 -20.51 -2.21 17.86
C PRO A 46 -19.63 -0.97 18.03
N ALA A 47 -18.60 -1.09 18.87
CA ALA A 47 -17.70 0.02 19.19
C ALA A 47 -16.82 0.45 18.00
N ILE A 48 -16.77 -0.36 16.94
CA ILE A 48 -15.94 -0.16 15.76
C ILE A 48 -16.84 -0.26 14.52
N ASP A 49 -16.79 0.75 13.65
CA ASP A 49 -17.48 0.69 12.37
C ASP A 49 -16.99 -0.53 11.56
N PRO A 50 -17.87 -1.41 11.05
CA PRO A 50 -17.45 -2.60 10.32
C PRO A 50 -16.56 -2.34 9.13
N ILE A 51 -16.68 -1.18 8.46
CA ILE A 51 -15.80 -0.87 7.33
C ILE A 51 -14.35 -0.73 7.77
N VAL A 52 -14.09 -0.20 8.97
CA VAL A 52 -12.74 -0.01 9.50
C VAL A 52 -12.05 -1.36 9.71
N LEU A 53 -12.77 -2.34 10.26
CA LEU A 53 -12.20 -3.66 10.50
C LEU A 53 -12.06 -4.46 9.20
N ALA A 54 -13.01 -4.31 8.27
CA ALA A 54 -12.94 -4.92 6.94
C ALA A 54 -11.75 -4.38 6.13
N ASP A 55 -11.55 -3.06 6.12
CA ASP A 55 -10.42 -2.41 5.44
C ASP A 55 -9.07 -2.81 6.05
N LEU A 56 -9.00 -2.95 7.38
CA LEU A 56 -7.81 -3.45 8.07
C LEU A 56 -7.48 -4.88 7.65
N LEU A 57 -8.47 -5.78 7.68
CA LEU A 57 -8.31 -7.17 7.24
C LEU A 57 -7.89 -7.23 5.77
N TYR A 58 -8.55 -6.48 4.90
CA TYR A 58 -8.27 -6.52 3.47
C TYR A 58 -6.88 -5.96 3.15
N THR A 59 -6.48 -4.88 3.82
CA THR A 59 -5.10 -4.36 3.78
C THR A 59 -4.10 -5.42 4.22
N ARG A 60 -4.40 -6.18 5.29
CA ARG A 60 -3.54 -7.27 5.76
C ARG A 60 -3.36 -8.34 4.68
N MET A 61 -4.47 -8.84 4.14
CA MET A 61 -4.46 -9.87 3.10
C MET A 61 -3.72 -9.44 1.83
N LEU A 62 -3.86 -8.17 1.42
CA LEU A 62 -3.21 -7.64 0.22
C LEU A 62 -1.68 -7.61 0.37
N VAL A 63 -1.17 -7.14 1.49
CA VAL A 63 0.28 -7.05 1.75
C VAL A 63 0.88 -8.45 1.97
N ASP A 64 0.17 -9.34 2.65
CA ASP A 64 0.59 -10.74 2.78
C ASP A 64 0.68 -11.40 1.40
N LYS A 65 -0.33 -11.18 0.55
CA LYS A 65 -0.32 -11.72 -0.81
C LYS A 65 0.78 -11.13 -1.68
N ALA A 66 1.04 -9.81 -1.58
CA ALA A 66 2.18 -9.19 -2.24
C ALA A 66 3.50 -9.83 -1.81
N SER A 67 3.65 -10.12 -0.51
CA SER A 67 4.84 -10.76 0.05
C SER A 67 5.05 -12.17 -0.51
N GLU A 68 4.00 -12.99 -0.55
CA GLU A 68 4.03 -14.32 -1.18
C GLU A 68 4.47 -14.26 -2.64
N LEU A 69 3.87 -13.35 -3.43
CA LEU A 69 4.17 -13.18 -4.85
C LEU A 69 5.62 -12.75 -5.07
N VAL A 70 6.18 -11.92 -4.17
CA VAL A 70 7.60 -11.54 -4.22
C VAL A 70 8.49 -12.76 -3.93
N VAL A 71 8.16 -13.56 -2.92
CA VAL A 71 8.92 -14.78 -2.61
C VAL A 71 8.89 -15.75 -3.80
N GLU A 72 7.70 -16.00 -4.36
CA GLU A 72 7.54 -16.84 -5.56
C GLU A 72 8.36 -16.30 -6.74
N ALA A 73 8.31 -15.00 -7.00
CA ALA A 73 9.10 -14.36 -8.05
C ALA A 73 10.61 -14.51 -7.84
N THR A 74 11.10 -14.46 -6.60
CA THR A 74 12.53 -14.64 -6.30
C THR A 74 13.02 -16.07 -6.47
N GLN A 75 12.12 -17.05 -6.40
CA GLN A 75 12.45 -18.46 -6.60
C GLN A 75 12.56 -18.85 -8.08
N ILE A 76 12.04 -18.04 -9.01
CA ILE A 76 12.12 -18.30 -10.45
C ILE A 76 13.56 -18.06 -10.92
N PRO A 77 14.28 -19.11 -11.38
CA PRO A 77 15.64 -18.96 -11.87
C PRO A 77 15.67 -18.12 -13.14
N LEU A 78 16.57 -17.16 -13.20
CA LEU A 78 16.88 -16.48 -14.45
C LEU A 78 17.98 -17.21 -15.21
N PRO A 79 17.93 -17.25 -16.55
CA PRO A 79 19.04 -17.74 -17.33
C PRO A 79 20.25 -16.82 -17.13
N ALA A 80 21.41 -17.44 -16.89
CA ALA A 80 22.67 -16.78 -17.19
C ALA A 80 22.73 -16.59 -18.72
N HIS A 81 22.83 -15.33 -19.15
CA HIS A 81 23.10 -14.85 -20.52
C HIS A 81 23.14 -15.92 -21.63
N GLY A 82 22.11 -15.97 -22.50
CA GLY A 82 22.23 -16.54 -23.85
C GLY A 82 21.41 -17.79 -24.23
N GLY A 83 20.46 -18.26 -23.41
CA GLY A 83 19.60 -19.41 -23.75
C GLY A 83 18.16 -19.03 -24.12
N GLY A 84 17.70 -19.40 -25.32
CA GLY A 84 16.38 -19.06 -25.88
C GLY A 84 15.14 -19.54 -25.10
N GLY A 85 15.31 -20.35 -24.05
CA GLY A 85 14.24 -20.77 -23.12
C GLY A 85 13.95 -19.78 -21.98
N GLY A 86 14.75 -18.73 -21.84
CA GLY A 86 14.67 -17.78 -20.73
C GLY A 86 13.47 -16.83 -20.71
N GLY A 87 12.81 -16.65 -21.85
CA GLY A 87 11.71 -15.69 -21.99
C GLY A 87 10.51 -16.00 -21.09
N ILE A 88 10.19 -17.28 -20.91
CA ILE A 88 9.02 -17.70 -20.11
C ILE A 88 9.26 -17.41 -18.62
N GLY A 89 10.41 -17.77 -18.07
CA GLY A 89 10.74 -17.51 -16.66
C GLY A 89 10.80 -16.01 -16.35
N VAL A 90 11.42 -15.22 -17.24
CA VAL A 90 11.45 -13.75 -17.12
C VAL A 90 10.04 -13.17 -17.14
N HIS A 91 9.19 -13.62 -18.08
CA HIS A 91 7.81 -13.16 -18.20
C HIS A 91 6.98 -13.52 -16.97
N THR A 92 7.05 -14.76 -16.49
CA THR A 92 6.32 -15.21 -15.28
C THR A 92 6.77 -14.41 -14.06
N ARG A 93 8.07 -14.23 -13.87
CA ARG A 93 8.60 -13.42 -12.76
C ARG A 93 8.12 -11.98 -12.82
N ARG A 94 8.19 -11.35 -13.99
CA ARG A 94 7.67 -10.00 -14.21
C ARG A 94 6.17 -9.91 -13.89
N LYS A 95 5.39 -10.90 -14.31
CA LYS A 95 3.94 -10.97 -14.02
C LYS A 95 3.67 -11.04 -12.52
N LEU A 96 4.38 -11.88 -11.78
CA LEU A 96 4.25 -11.98 -10.32
C LEU A 96 4.60 -10.65 -9.64
N LEU A 97 5.70 -10.01 -10.05
CA LEU A 97 6.10 -8.69 -9.51
C LEU A 97 5.05 -7.61 -9.80
N ARG A 98 4.46 -7.60 -11.01
CA ARG A 98 3.38 -6.67 -11.35
C ARG A 98 2.15 -6.89 -10.47
N CYS A 99 1.74 -8.14 -10.27
CA CYS A 99 0.64 -8.47 -9.37
C CYS A 99 0.95 -8.03 -7.92
N ALA A 100 2.18 -8.23 -7.44
CA ALA A 100 2.57 -7.76 -6.11
C ALA A 100 2.50 -6.22 -5.99
N VAL A 101 2.93 -5.48 -7.02
CA VAL A 101 2.81 -4.01 -7.09
C VAL A 101 1.35 -3.57 -7.05
N GLU A 102 0.48 -4.22 -7.81
CA GLU A 102 -0.97 -3.95 -7.81
C GLU A 102 -1.59 -4.15 -6.41
N LYS A 103 -1.21 -5.23 -5.70
CA LYS A 103 -1.69 -5.47 -4.32
C LYS A 103 -1.18 -4.41 -3.35
N MET A 104 0.08 -4.02 -3.45
CA MET A 104 0.62 -2.94 -2.61
C MET A 104 -0.05 -1.59 -2.90
N ALA A 105 -0.22 -1.23 -4.18
CA ALA A 105 -0.91 0.00 -4.57
C ALA A 105 -2.35 0.01 -4.03
N THR A 106 -3.06 -1.11 -4.13
CA THR A 106 -4.42 -1.26 -3.58
C THR A 106 -4.44 -1.16 -2.06
N ALA A 107 -3.49 -1.79 -1.36
CA ALA A 107 -3.37 -1.69 0.09
C ALA A 107 -3.17 -0.23 0.55
N TYR A 108 -2.30 0.51 -0.12
CA TYR A 108 -2.08 1.94 0.17
C TYR A 108 -3.27 2.84 -0.18
N ARG A 109 -4.11 2.45 -1.14
CA ARG A 109 -5.36 3.17 -1.44
C ARG A 109 -6.36 3.01 -0.30
N ILE A 110 -6.50 1.80 0.24
CA ILE A 110 -7.38 1.49 1.38
C ILE A 110 -6.91 2.23 2.64
N ASP A 111 -5.70 1.93 3.12
CA ASP A 111 -5.15 2.57 4.32
C ASP A 111 -3.63 2.68 4.22
N GLU A 112 -3.14 3.92 4.07
CA GLU A 112 -1.71 4.20 3.92
C GLU A 112 -0.91 3.78 5.15
N ILE A 113 -1.45 3.95 6.35
CA ILE A 113 -0.72 3.75 7.59
C ILE A 113 -0.71 2.27 7.95
N ALA A 114 -1.87 1.61 7.87
CA ALA A 114 -1.96 0.17 8.09
C ALA A 114 -1.12 -0.61 7.07
N ALA A 115 -1.18 -0.24 5.79
CA ALA A 115 -0.35 -0.85 4.75
C ALA A 115 1.15 -0.61 5.02
N SER A 116 1.52 0.60 5.45
CA SER A 116 2.91 0.93 5.81
C SER A 116 3.43 0.07 6.95
N VAL A 117 2.68 0.00 8.07
CA VAL A 117 3.09 -0.80 9.23
C VAL A 117 3.18 -2.28 8.88
N ASN A 118 2.22 -2.77 8.09
CA ASN A 118 2.23 -4.16 7.67
C ASN A 118 3.42 -4.48 6.76
N ALA A 119 3.70 -3.63 5.77
CA ALA A 119 4.86 -3.77 4.89
C ALA A 119 6.19 -3.73 5.66
N MET A 120 6.28 -2.95 6.75
CA MET A 120 7.45 -2.92 7.63
C MET A 120 7.70 -4.25 8.37
N GLN A 121 6.64 -5.01 8.66
CA GLN A 121 6.72 -6.31 9.33
C GLN A 121 6.85 -7.47 8.35
N ALA A 122 6.56 -7.25 7.07
CA ALA A 122 6.69 -8.27 6.04
C ALA A 122 8.15 -8.71 5.89
N ALA A 123 8.38 -10.02 5.92
CA ALA A 123 9.71 -10.60 5.73
C ALA A 123 10.22 -10.47 4.28
N ALA A 124 9.34 -10.19 3.32
CA ALA A 124 9.67 -10.03 1.91
C ALA A 124 10.26 -8.64 1.63
N GLY A 125 11.16 -8.55 0.65
CA GLY A 125 11.79 -7.29 0.21
C GLY A 125 10.85 -6.33 -0.52
N LEU A 126 9.70 -6.00 0.08
CA LEU A 126 8.69 -5.10 -0.46
C LEU A 126 9.24 -3.69 -0.71
N ASP A 127 10.18 -3.23 0.11
CA ASP A 127 10.87 -1.95 -0.06
C ASP A 127 11.55 -1.83 -1.45
N GLU A 128 11.95 -2.94 -2.07
CA GLU A 128 12.60 -2.98 -3.40
C GLU A 128 11.68 -3.50 -4.51
N LEU A 129 10.40 -3.73 -4.19
CA LEU A 129 9.45 -4.39 -5.10
C LEU A 129 9.36 -3.67 -6.46
N VAL A 130 9.18 -2.34 -6.44
CA VAL A 130 9.02 -1.57 -7.68
C VAL A 130 10.35 -1.52 -8.44
N ASP A 131 11.48 -1.36 -7.75
CA ASP A 131 12.81 -1.37 -8.38
C ASP A 131 13.05 -2.69 -9.12
N ARG A 132 12.65 -3.83 -8.53
CA ARG A 132 12.74 -5.16 -9.15
C ARG A 132 11.84 -5.27 -10.38
N LEU A 133 10.61 -4.76 -10.31
CA LEU A 133 9.68 -4.74 -11.44
C LEU A 133 10.26 -3.92 -12.60
N VAL A 134 10.67 -2.69 -12.33
CA VAL A 134 11.21 -1.75 -13.34
C VAL A 134 12.51 -2.28 -13.95
N SER A 135 13.37 -2.90 -13.13
CA SER A 135 14.59 -3.57 -13.62
C SER A 135 14.28 -4.74 -14.56
N SER A 136 13.15 -5.43 -14.35
CA SER A 136 12.70 -6.51 -15.23
C SER A 136 12.03 -6.02 -16.51
N SER A 137 11.40 -4.84 -16.45
CA SER A 137 10.84 -4.16 -17.62
C SER A 137 10.59 -2.67 -17.34
N PRO A 138 11.37 -1.78 -17.97
CA PRO A 138 11.27 -0.34 -17.73
C PRO A 138 9.90 0.26 -18.05
N GLU A 139 9.12 -0.35 -18.95
CA GLU A 139 7.79 0.13 -19.32
C GLU A 139 6.78 0.06 -18.17
N ASP A 140 6.97 -0.86 -17.22
CA ASP A 140 6.09 -0.97 -16.04
C ASP A 140 6.24 0.22 -15.09
N ALA A 141 7.35 0.99 -15.17
CA ALA A 141 7.59 2.17 -14.35
C ALA A 141 6.52 3.26 -14.53
N HIS A 142 5.80 3.24 -15.65
CA HIS A 142 4.80 4.23 -15.99
C HIS A 142 3.38 3.76 -15.67
N THR A 143 3.20 2.57 -15.09
CA THR A 143 1.88 2.14 -14.62
C THR A 143 1.48 2.90 -13.37
N ASN A 144 0.19 3.20 -13.20
CA ASN A 144 -0.30 3.95 -12.05
C ASN A 144 0.02 3.23 -10.72
N ASP A 145 -0.13 1.91 -10.68
CA ASP A 145 0.18 1.10 -9.50
C ASP A 145 1.66 1.16 -9.15
N ALA A 146 2.57 1.11 -10.13
CA ALA A 146 4.00 1.24 -9.89
C ALA A 146 4.36 2.63 -9.36
N ILE A 147 3.82 3.69 -9.96
CA ILE A 147 4.03 5.08 -9.51
C ILE A 147 3.54 5.25 -8.06
N TYR A 148 2.33 4.77 -7.78
CA TYR A 148 1.72 4.90 -6.46
C TYR A 148 2.42 4.05 -5.40
N ALA A 149 2.71 2.77 -5.66
CA ALA A 149 3.47 1.93 -4.73
C ALA A 149 4.90 2.47 -4.50
N HIS A 150 5.58 2.92 -5.56
CA HIS A 150 6.91 3.52 -5.46
C HIS A 150 6.90 4.78 -4.60
N PHE A 151 5.84 5.59 -4.67
CA PHE A 151 5.70 6.75 -3.79
C PHE A 151 5.87 6.35 -2.31
N PHE A 152 5.31 5.23 -1.84
CA PHE A 152 5.49 4.82 -0.45
C PHE A 152 6.85 4.19 -0.17
N HIS A 153 7.48 3.55 -1.15
CA HIS A 153 8.73 2.80 -0.97
C HIS A 153 9.99 3.62 -1.27
N GLU A 154 9.85 4.83 -1.84
CA GLU A 154 10.97 5.72 -2.11
C GLU A 154 11.76 6.01 -0.83
N LYS A 155 13.08 5.86 -0.89
CA LYS A 155 13.97 6.13 0.25
C LYS A 155 14.17 7.63 0.41
N ILE A 156 13.91 8.15 1.62
CA ILE A 156 14.13 9.55 1.99
C ILE A 156 15.00 9.68 3.26
N PRO A 157 15.59 10.86 3.53
CA PRO A 157 16.26 11.11 4.81
C PRO A 157 15.30 11.08 5.99
N SER A 158 15.79 10.63 7.14
CA SER A 158 14.93 10.38 8.29
C SER A 158 14.32 11.66 8.85
N ARG A 159 13.01 11.63 9.12
CA ARG A 159 12.22 12.77 9.64
C ARG A 159 12.20 14.00 8.72
N GLN A 160 12.49 13.83 7.42
CA GLN A 160 12.52 14.93 6.45
C GLN A 160 11.45 14.80 5.35
N LEU A 161 10.30 14.18 5.64
CA LEU A 161 9.19 13.99 4.70
C LEU A 161 8.76 15.30 4.03
N ALA A 162 8.67 16.40 4.78
CA ALA A 162 8.30 17.70 4.22
C ALA A 162 9.30 18.22 3.17
N ALA A 163 10.60 18.01 3.39
CA ALA A 163 11.66 18.55 2.54
C ALA A 163 11.98 17.65 1.34
N TYR A 164 11.83 16.33 1.47
CA TYR A 164 12.28 15.34 0.47
C TYR A 164 11.16 14.56 -0.22
N THR A 165 9.89 14.86 0.07
CA THR A 165 8.77 14.27 -0.67
C THR A 165 8.26 15.27 -1.70
N SER A 166 8.40 14.91 -2.98
CA SER A 166 7.76 15.62 -4.09
C SER A 166 6.31 15.20 -4.25
N ILE A 167 5.43 16.13 -4.61
CA ILE A 167 4.03 15.85 -4.96
C ILE A 167 3.86 15.49 -6.45
N ALA A 168 4.89 15.65 -7.27
CA ALA A 168 4.82 15.45 -8.73
C ALA A 168 4.30 14.05 -9.14
N PRO A 169 4.68 12.94 -8.48
CA PRO A 169 4.09 11.63 -8.80
C PRO A 169 2.58 11.59 -8.58
N LEU A 170 2.09 12.27 -7.54
CA LEU A 170 0.65 12.34 -7.22
C LEU A 170 -0.10 13.27 -8.17
N ASP A 171 0.53 14.38 -8.58
CA ASP A 171 -0.03 15.26 -9.62
C ASP A 171 -0.22 14.51 -10.93
N GLU A 172 0.75 13.67 -11.31
CA GLU A 172 0.66 12.84 -12.51
C GLU A 172 -0.45 11.79 -12.40
N LEU A 173 -0.57 11.11 -11.26
CA LEU A 173 -1.64 10.15 -11.02
C LEU A 173 -3.02 10.79 -11.09
N ILE A 174 -3.20 11.95 -10.45
CA ILE A 174 -4.45 12.73 -10.48
C ILE A 174 -4.77 13.18 -11.90
N ARG A 175 -3.77 13.63 -12.67
CA ARG A 175 -3.97 14.05 -14.06
C ARG A 175 -4.44 12.90 -14.95
N ARG A 176 -3.95 11.68 -14.72
CA ARG A 176 -4.34 10.47 -15.48
C ARG A 176 -5.69 9.93 -15.05
N ASN A 177 -5.98 9.97 -13.76
CA ASN A 177 -7.14 9.36 -13.14
C ASN A 177 -7.75 10.31 -12.09
N PRO A 178 -8.46 11.36 -12.54
CA PRO A 178 -8.95 12.42 -11.66
C PRO A 178 -10.06 11.97 -10.70
N ASP A 179 -10.69 10.81 -10.97
CA ASP A 179 -11.78 10.25 -10.16
C ASP A 179 -11.28 9.27 -9.08
N THR A 180 -9.98 9.23 -8.80
CA THR A 180 -9.39 8.38 -7.77
C THR A 180 -9.16 9.20 -6.48
N PRO A 181 -10.10 9.19 -5.52
CA PRO A 181 -10.04 10.04 -4.32
C PRO A 181 -8.78 9.79 -3.47
N GLU A 182 -8.27 8.57 -3.48
CA GLU A 182 -7.10 8.17 -2.70
C GLU A 182 -5.84 8.95 -3.09
N TYR A 183 -5.68 9.34 -4.36
CA TYR A 183 -4.53 10.15 -4.78
C TYR A 183 -4.57 11.57 -4.19
N TYR A 184 -5.77 12.17 -4.08
CA TYR A 184 -5.95 13.44 -3.39
C TYR A 184 -5.73 13.27 -1.89
N ARG A 185 -6.20 12.17 -1.30
CA ARG A 185 -5.95 11.85 0.11
C ARG A 185 -4.44 11.82 0.41
N THR A 186 -3.65 11.09 -0.38
CA THR A 186 -2.19 11.03 -0.24
C THR A 186 -1.55 12.41 -0.41
N ARG A 187 -1.92 13.14 -1.47
CA ARG A 187 -1.34 14.46 -1.76
C ARG A 187 -1.66 15.44 -0.64
N GLY A 188 -2.91 15.44 -0.16
CA GLY A 188 -3.35 16.20 1.00
C GLY A 188 -2.52 15.92 2.25
N THR A 189 -2.24 14.66 2.57
CA THR A 189 -1.40 14.30 3.72
C THR A 189 0.03 14.84 3.58
N VAL A 190 0.62 14.78 2.39
CA VAL A 190 1.96 15.35 2.11
C VAL A 190 1.96 16.87 2.22
N LEU A 191 0.93 17.54 1.67
CA LEU A 191 0.76 18.98 1.75
C LEU A 191 0.62 19.44 3.21
N CYS A 192 -0.12 18.69 4.03
CA CYS A 192 -0.19 18.89 5.48
C CYS A 192 1.20 18.81 6.13
N ALA A 193 2.00 17.80 5.79
CA ALA A 193 3.37 17.67 6.31
C ALA A 193 4.29 18.82 5.87
N LYS A 194 4.05 19.38 4.67
CA LYS A 194 4.74 20.57 4.14
C LYS A 194 4.23 21.91 4.71
N GLY A 195 3.19 21.91 5.55
CA GLY A 195 2.58 23.14 6.08
C GLY A 195 1.68 23.88 5.08
N GLN A 196 1.39 23.28 3.93
CA GLN A 196 0.56 23.86 2.87
C GLN A 196 -0.94 23.57 3.14
N HIS A 197 -1.44 24.06 4.27
CA HIS A 197 -2.75 23.68 4.81
C HIS A 197 -3.94 24.01 3.90
N ALA A 198 -3.93 25.17 3.22
CA ALA A 198 -5.03 25.54 2.33
C ALA A 198 -5.19 24.57 1.14
N ALA A 199 -4.07 24.19 0.51
CA ALA A 199 -4.07 23.20 -0.56
C ALA A 199 -4.43 21.81 -0.04
N ALA A 200 -3.94 21.44 1.15
CA ALA A 200 -4.26 20.16 1.78
C ALA A 200 -5.76 20.02 2.08
N VAL A 201 -6.41 21.06 2.62
CA VAL A 201 -7.85 21.07 2.89
C VAL A 201 -8.64 20.85 1.60
N LYS A 202 -8.23 21.48 0.49
CA LYS A 202 -8.88 21.28 -0.81
C LYS A 202 -8.81 19.81 -1.24
N ASP A 203 -7.62 19.23 -1.24
CA ASP A 203 -7.41 17.83 -1.65
C ASP A 203 -8.16 16.84 -0.76
N LEU A 204 -8.08 17.02 0.57
CA LEU A 204 -8.80 16.16 1.52
C LEU A 204 -10.31 16.31 1.38
N SER A 205 -10.81 17.51 1.05
CA SER A 205 -12.24 17.72 0.78
C SER A 205 -12.68 16.99 -0.48
N THR A 206 -11.88 17.01 -1.55
CA THR A 206 -12.13 16.25 -2.78
C THR A 206 -12.11 14.74 -2.52
N ALA A 207 -11.22 14.26 -1.64
CA ALA A 207 -11.12 12.83 -1.32
C ALA A 207 -12.33 12.26 -0.55
N MET A 208 -13.20 13.12 0.00
CA MET A 208 -14.39 12.72 0.78
C MET A 208 -15.72 12.84 -0.01
N GLN A 209 -15.67 13.33 -1.24
CA GLN A 209 -16.84 13.52 -2.11
C GLN A 209 -17.02 12.31 -3.04
#